data_AF-A0A9X6JQA8-F1
#
_entry.id   AF-A0A9X6JQA8-F1
#
_cell.length_a   1.000
_cell.length_b   1.000
_cell.length_c   1.000
_cell.angle_alpha   90.00
_cell.angle_beta   90.00
_cell.angle_gamma   90.00
#
_symmetry.space_group_name_H-M   'P 1'
#
loop_
_entity.id
_entity.type
_entity.pdbx_description
1 polymer ?
#
loop_
_entity_poly.entity_id
_entity_poly.type
_entity_poly.pdbx_seq_one_letter_code
_entity_poly.pdbx_strand_id
1 'polypeptide(L)'
;MLNIELPVLNKEATKENVLKAIKKYRLFMKCNYLNETILSKENAKEERINYIIAMNKGLEKLDIESDRIIIQKYLLKNRVNRYEVMKELNLSEGDYYRKRNTAFYNYAYALGIEVEEC
;
A
#
# COMPACT_ATOMS: atom_id res chain seq x y z
N MET A 1 -3.47 13.69 35.70
CA MET A 1 -3.39 12.87 34.48
C MET A 1 -3.61 13.79 33.30
N LEU A 2 -2.78 13.68 32.27
CA LEU A 2 -3.06 14.35 30.99
C LEU A 2 -4.23 13.61 30.32
N ASN A 3 -5.35 14.30 30.09
CA ASN A 3 -6.41 13.81 29.23
C ASN A 3 -5.98 14.08 27.79
N ILE A 4 -5.48 13.04 27.11
CA ILE A 4 -5.13 13.10 25.70
C ILE A 4 -6.26 12.39 24.96
N GLU A 5 -7.02 13.14 24.16
CA GLU A 5 -7.95 12.56 23.20
C GLU A 5 -7.17 12.09 21.99
N LEU A 6 -7.21 10.78 21.72
CA LEU A 6 -6.59 10.19 20.55
C LEU A 6 -7.63 10.10 19.43
N PRO A 7 -7.29 10.52 18.20
CA PRO A 7 -8.19 10.37 17.08
C PRO A 7 -8.43 8.88 16.77
N VAL A 8 -9.68 8.55 16.45
CA VAL A 8 -10.10 7.18 16.12
C VAL A 8 -9.98 6.98 14.61
N LEU A 9 -9.29 5.93 14.17
CA LEU A 9 -9.14 5.63 12.74
C LEU A 9 -10.48 5.21 12.11
N ASN A 10 -10.93 5.96 11.09
CA ASN A 10 -12.00 5.52 10.20
C ASN A 10 -11.46 4.43 9.26
N LYS A 11 -11.68 3.17 9.66
CA LYS A 11 -11.17 1.98 8.96
C LYS A 11 -11.72 1.84 7.55
N GLU A 12 -12.97 2.22 7.30
CA GLU A 12 -13.61 2.05 6.00
C GLU A 12 -13.07 3.04 4.97
N ALA A 13 -13.05 4.33 5.33
CA ALA A 13 -12.52 5.39 4.47
C ALA A 13 -11.02 5.20 4.20
N THR A 14 -10.25 4.87 5.24
CA THR A 14 -8.81 4.57 5.10
C THR A 14 -8.58 3.39 4.16
N LYS A 15 -9.37 2.32 4.29
CA LYS A 15 -9.28 1.16 3.40
C LYS A 15 -9.56 1.53 1.95
N GLU A 16 -10.55 2.36 1.71
CA GLU A 16 -10.85 2.83 0.36
C GLU A 16 -9.68 3.62 -0.23
N ASN A 17 -9.09 4.55 0.54
CA ASN A 17 -7.94 5.35 0.12
C ASN A 17 -6.73 4.48 -0.24
N VAL A 18 -6.38 3.52 0.63
CA VAL A 18 -5.24 2.61 0.40
C VAL A 18 -5.48 1.76 -0.85
N LEU A 19 -6.70 1.23 -1.06
CA LEU A 19 -7.02 0.44 -2.24
C LEU A 19 -6.97 1.26 -3.54
N LYS A 20 -7.44 2.51 -3.51
CA LYS A 20 -7.28 3.46 -4.63
C LYS A 20 -5.80 3.71 -4.93
N ALA A 21 -4.99 3.92 -3.90
CA ALA A 21 -3.57 4.17 -4.05
C ALA A 21 -2.83 2.96 -4.66
N ILE A 22 -3.07 1.76 -4.15
CA ILE A 22 -2.53 0.50 -4.69
C ILE A 22 -2.95 0.30 -6.14
N LYS A 23 -4.20 0.61 -6.49
CA LYS A 23 -4.69 0.49 -7.88
C LYS A 23 -3.95 1.45 -8.81
N LYS A 24 -3.76 2.71 -8.41
CA LYS A 24 -3.00 3.71 -9.17
C LYS A 24 -1.54 3.27 -9.33
N TYR A 25 -0.90 2.79 -8.26
CA TYR A 25 0.46 2.24 -8.31
C TYR A 25 0.58 1.09 -9.31
N ARG A 26 -0.32 0.10 -9.24
CA ARG A 26 -0.30 -1.05 -10.16
C ARG A 26 -0.50 -0.63 -11.62
N LEU A 27 -1.34 0.38 -11.88
CA LEU A 27 -1.50 0.93 -13.22
C LEU A 27 -0.20 1.57 -13.71
N PHE A 28 0.41 2.43 -12.88
CA PHE A 28 1.67 3.10 -13.18
C PHE A 28 2.83 2.13 -13.41
N MET A 29 2.93 1.06 -12.62
CA MET A 29 3.91 -0.01 -12.82
C MET A 29 3.68 -0.79 -14.13
N LYS A 30 2.43 -1.02 -14.54
CA LYS A 30 2.11 -1.68 -15.81
C LYS A 30 2.41 -0.80 -17.03
N CYS A 31 2.14 0.50 -16.94
CA CYS A 31 2.39 1.45 -18.01
C CYS A 31 3.88 1.62 -18.35
N ASN A 32 4.81 1.21 -17.48
CA ASN A 32 6.24 1.16 -17.82
C ASN A 32 6.60 0.06 -18.85
N TYR A 33 5.72 -0.92 -19.08
CA TYR A 33 5.97 -2.05 -19.99
C TYR A 33 5.25 -1.95 -21.35
N LEU A 34 4.30 -1.02 -21.49
CA LEU A 34 3.59 -0.80 -22.75
C LEU A 34 4.21 0.44 -23.40
N ASN A 35 5.19 0.18 -24.28
CA ASN A 35 5.87 1.08 -25.22
C ASN A 35 5.59 2.59 -25.14
N GLU A 36 6.70 3.33 -25.17
CA GLU A 36 6.92 4.79 -25.28
C GLU A 36 6.17 5.53 -26.40
N THR A 37 5.11 4.97 -26.99
CA THR A 37 4.59 5.44 -28.27
C THR A 37 3.47 6.47 -28.15
N ILE A 38 2.79 6.63 -27.01
CA ILE A 38 1.71 7.61 -26.89
C ILE A 38 1.57 8.12 -25.44
N LEU A 39 2.39 9.09 -24.99
CA LEU A 39 1.90 10.13 -24.09
C LEU A 39 2.84 11.35 -24.10
N SER A 40 2.38 12.34 -24.85
CA SER A 40 3.03 13.59 -25.25
C SER A 40 3.05 14.69 -24.19
N LYS A 41 3.34 14.40 -22.90
CA LYS A 41 3.59 15.44 -21.88
C LYS A 41 4.59 14.94 -20.82
N GLU A 42 5.77 15.54 -20.80
CA GLU A 42 6.86 15.27 -19.85
C GLU A 42 6.40 15.22 -18.39
N ASN A 43 5.47 16.12 -18.02
CA ASN A 43 4.83 16.19 -16.70
C ASN A 43 4.11 14.90 -16.27
N ALA A 44 3.53 14.14 -17.21
CA ALA A 44 2.81 12.90 -16.89
C ALA A 44 3.78 11.75 -16.56
N LYS A 45 4.99 11.78 -17.11
CA LYS A 45 6.06 10.83 -16.77
C LYS A 45 6.61 11.13 -15.38
N GLU A 46 6.79 12.41 -15.06
CA GLU A 46 7.24 12.86 -13.74
C GLU A 46 6.24 12.51 -12.63
N GLU A 47 4.94 12.82 -12.81
CA GLU A 47 3.89 12.47 -11.82
C GLU A 47 3.92 10.97 -11.50
N ARG A 48 4.05 10.13 -12.53
CA ARG A 48 4.12 8.67 -12.36
C ARG A 48 5.35 8.25 -11.56
N ILE A 49 6.53 8.75 -11.89
CA ILE A 49 7.78 8.42 -11.19
C ILE A 49 7.67 8.86 -9.73
N ASN A 50 7.24 10.09 -9.49
CA ASN A 50 7.07 10.64 -8.15
C ASN A 50 6.06 9.83 -7.32
N TYR A 51 4.98 9.36 -7.95
CA TYR A 51 3.99 8.52 -7.27
C TYR A 51 4.54 7.14 -6.89
N ILE A 52 5.30 6.49 -7.78
CA ILE A 52 5.96 5.21 -7.47
C ILE A 52 6.97 5.39 -6.33
N ILE A 53 7.77 6.47 -6.38
CA ILE A 53 8.72 6.81 -5.32
C ILE A 53 8.00 7.03 -3.99
N ALA A 54 6.89 7.79 -3.97
CA ALA A 54 6.11 8.01 -2.76
C ALA A 54 5.57 6.71 -2.14
N MET A 55 5.04 5.82 -2.98
CA MET A 55 4.55 4.50 -2.55
C MET A 55 5.67 3.63 -1.97
N ASN A 56 6.85 3.63 -2.59
CA ASN A 56 8.02 2.89 -2.11
C ASN A 56 8.57 3.47 -0.80
N LYS A 57 8.64 4.81 -0.68
CA LYS A 57 9.00 5.49 0.59
C LYS A 57 8.03 5.16 1.72
N GLY A 58 6.75 4.93 1.42
CA GLY A 58 5.80 4.43 2.40
C GLY A 58 6.15 3.02 2.91
N LEU A 59 6.70 2.15 2.05
CA LEU A 59 7.13 0.80 2.44
C LEU A 59 8.38 0.85 3.32
N GLU A 60 9.32 1.76 3.02
CA GLU A 60 10.55 1.95 3.80
C GLU A 60 10.28 2.37 5.25
N LYS A 61 9.09 2.94 5.54
CA LYS A 61 8.65 3.29 6.89
C LYS A 61 8.03 2.10 7.66
N LEU A 62 7.77 0.98 6.99
CA LEU A 62 7.24 -0.23 7.62
C LEU A 62 8.37 -1.10 8.16
N ASP A 63 8.04 -1.97 9.12
CA ASP A 63 8.92 -3.07 9.50
C ASP A 63 9.04 -4.12 8.36
N ILE A 64 10.10 -4.93 8.42
CA ILE A 64 10.48 -5.94 7.41
C ILE A 64 9.42 -7.03 7.18
N GLU A 65 8.47 -7.21 8.11
CA GLU A 65 7.40 -8.17 7.91
C GLU A 65 6.19 -7.50 7.25
N SER A 66 5.84 -6.31 7.72
CA SER A 66 4.77 -5.49 7.16
C SER A 66 5.02 -5.11 5.70
N ASP A 67 6.24 -4.68 5.34
CA ASP A 67 6.60 -4.31 3.96
C ASP A 67 6.43 -5.50 3.00
N ARG A 68 6.90 -6.69 3.39
CA ARG A 68 6.79 -7.94 2.62
C ARG A 68 5.35 -8.34 2.43
N ILE A 69 4.52 -8.25 3.49
CA ILE A 69 3.09 -8.54 3.38
C ILE A 69 2.43 -7.58 2.38
N ILE A 70 2.76 -6.29 2.42
CA ILE A 70 2.17 -5.31 1.51
C ILE A 70 2.61 -5.57 0.06
N ILE A 71 3.90 -5.81 -0.16
CA ILE A 71 4.45 -6.12 -1.48
C ILE A 71 3.77 -7.36 -2.05
N GLN A 72 3.85 -8.49 -1.34
CA GLN A 72 3.36 -9.78 -1.84
C GLN A 72 1.85 -9.78 -2.04
N LYS A 73 1.08 -9.18 -1.13
CA LYS A 73 -0.37 -9.21 -1.24
C LYS A 73 -0.92 -8.19 -2.24
N TYR A 74 -0.37 -6.99 -2.28
CA TYR A 74 -1.02 -5.84 -2.91
C TYR A 74 -0.26 -5.21 -4.07
N LEU A 75 1.08 -5.16 -4.03
CA LEU A 75 1.84 -4.38 -5.01
C LEU A 75 2.37 -5.20 -6.19
N LEU A 76 2.52 -6.52 -6.02
CA LEU A 76 2.89 -7.40 -7.13
C LEU A 76 1.96 -7.24 -8.34
N LYS A 77 2.52 -7.38 -9.54
CA LYS A 77 1.78 -7.26 -10.82
C LYS A 77 0.60 -8.22 -10.90
N ASN A 78 0.80 -9.45 -10.41
CA ASN A 78 -0.20 -10.49 -10.37
C ASN A 78 -0.91 -10.50 -9.02
N ARG A 79 -2.20 -10.83 -9.03
CA ARG A 79 -2.95 -11.01 -7.79
C ARG A 79 -2.51 -12.32 -7.15
N VAL A 80 -1.94 -12.23 -5.95
CA VAL A 80 -1.55 -13.39 -5.14
C VAL A 80 -2.68 -13.72 -4.15
N ASN A 81 -3.05 -15.00 -4.10
CA ASN A 81 -4.11 -15.45 -3.19
C ASN A 81 -3.57 -15.56 -1.74
N ARG A 82 -4.46 -15.71 -0.74
CA ARG A 82 -4.02 -15.71 0.67
C ARG A 82 -3.08 -16.89 1.00
N TYR A 83 -3.31 -18.05 0.41
CA TYR A 83 -2.55 -19.27 0.68
C TYR A 83 -1.13 -19.15 0.13
N GLU A 84 -0.98 -18.55 -1.05
CA GLU A 84 0.33 -18.25 -1.63
C GLU A 84 1.12 -17.27 -0.75
N VAL A 85 0.50 -16.18 -0.27
CA VAL A 85 1.18 -15.24 0.64
C VAL A 85 1.56 -15.91 1.96
N MET A 86 0.67 -16.72 2.53
CA MET A 86 0.95 -17.45 3.77
C MET A 86 2.13 -18.42 3.61
N LYS A 87 2.15 -19.16 2.51
CA LYS A 87 3.23 -20.09 2.20
C LYS A 87 4.56 -19.37 2.02
N GLU A 88 4.57 -18.31 1.20
CA GLU A 88 5.78 -17.54 0.88
C GLU A 88 6.39 -16.85 2.10
N LEU A 89 5.53 -16.36 3.00
CA LEU A 89 5.97 -15.65 4.22
C LEU A 89 6.06 -16.57 5.44
N ASN A 90 5.84 -17.88 5.28
CA ASN A 90 5.83 -18.86 6.37
C ASN A 90 4.91 -18.46 7.55
N LEU A 91 3.68 -18.02 7.24
CA LEU A 91 2.70 -17.54 8.21
C LEU A 91 1.59 -18.56 8.46
N SER A 92 1.19 -18.69 9.73
CA SER A 92 -0.08 -19.32 10.09
C SER A 92 -1.27 -18.48 9.61
N GLU A 93 -2.47 -19.06 9.56
CA GLU A 93 -3.67 -18.33 9.12
C GLU A 93 -4.01 -17.17 10.07
N GLY A 94 -3.95 -17.40 11.38
CA GLY A 94 -4.20 -16.36 12.38
C GLY A 94 -3.17 -15.22 12.31
N ASP A 95 -1.89 -15.56 12.14
CA ASP A 95 -0.84 -14.55 12.00
C ASP A 95 -0.99 -13.75 10.72
N TYR A 96 -1.38 -14.41 9.62
CA TYR A 96 -1.62 -13.72 8.35
C TYR A 96 -2.65 -12.61 8.50
N TYR A 97 -3.84 -12.89 9.05
CA TYR A 97 -4.88 -11.85 9.16
C TYR A 97 -4.47 -10.71 10.09
N ARG A 98 -3.84 -11.03 11.22
CA ARG A 98 -3.38 -10.04 12.20
C ARG A 98 -2.30 -9.13 11.59
N LYS A 99 -1.21 -9.73 11.11
CA LYS A 99 -0.07 -8.98 10.55
C LYS A 99 -0.45 -8.21 9.29
N ARG A 100 -1.26 -8.79 8.41
CA ARG A 100 -1.78 -8.10 7.23
C ARG A 100 -2.62 -6.87 7.59
N ASN A 101 -3.51 -6.98 8.58
CA ASN A 101 -4.33 -5.84 8.98
C ASN A 101 -3.48 -4.71 9.56
N THR A 102 -2.51 -5.06 10.42
CA THR A 102 -1.55 -4.09 10.97
C THR A 102 -0.73 -3.43 9.86
N ALA A 103 -0.11 -4.22 8.98
CA ALA A 103 0.69 -3.71 7.87
C ALA A 103 -0.13 -2.77 6.96
N PHE A 104 -1.40 -3.11 6.70
CA PHE A 104 -2.27 -2.33 5.82
C PHE A 104 -2.58 -0.94 6.37
N TYR A 105 -2.91 -0.82 7.67
CA TYR A 105 -3.16 0.49 8.28
C TYR A 105 -1.86 1.26 8.56
N ASN A 106 -0.78 0.57 8.96
CA ASN A 106 0.54 1.21 9.09
C ASN A 106 0.99 1.81 7.76
N TYR A 107 0.70 1.14 6.64
CA TYR A 107 1.00 1.67 5.31
C TYR A 107 0.15 2.90 4.98
N ALA A 108 -1.11 2.95 5.42
CA ALA A 108 -1.94 4.14 5.28
C ALA A 108 -1.32 5.34 5.99
N TYR A 109 -0.95 5.18 7.26
CA TYR A 109 -0.25 6.20 8.05
C TYR A 109 1.10 6.59 7.44
N ALA A 110 1.87 5.63 6.94
CA ALA A 110 3.14 5.87 6.28
C ALA A 110 3.00 6.77 5.02
N LEU A 111 1.85 6.66 4.34
CA LEU A 111 1.49 7.43 3.16
C LEU A 111 0.74 8.73 3.48
N GLY A 112 0.24 8.92 4.71
CA GLY A 112 -0.57 10.08 5.09
C GLY A 112 -1.94 10.09 4.39
N ILE A 113 -2.55 8.91 4.22
CA ILE A 113 -3.86 8.74 3.54
C ILE A 113 -4.92 8.08 4.44
N GLU A 114 -4.59 7.88 5.71
CA GLU A 114 -5.53 7.59 6.78
C GLU A 114 -6.62 8.66 6.88
N VAL A 115 -7.77 8.26 7.40
CA VAL A 115 -8.88 9.14 7.72
C VAL A 115 -9.23 8.88 9.18
N GLU A 116 -9.26 9.93 9.98
CA GLU A 116 -9.66 9.88 11.38
C GLU A 116 -11.12 10.30 11.50
N GLU A 117 -11.84 9.72 12.46
CA GLU A 117 -13.19 10.13 12.84
C GLU A 117 -13.08 11.48 13.54
N CYS A 118 -13.87 12.46 13.06
CA CYS A 118 -13.98 13.78 13.66
C CYS A 118 -14.79 13.77 14.96
#